data_AF-A0A7V9K8R4-F1
#
_entry.id   AF-A0A7V9K8R4-F1
#
_cell.length_a   1.000
_cell.length_b   1.000
_cell.length_c   1.000
_cell.angle_alpha   90.00
_cell.angle_beta   90.00
_cell.angle_gamma   90.00
#
_symmetry.space_group_name_H-M   'P 1'
#
loop_
_entity.id
_entity.type
_entity.pdbx_description
1 polymer ?
#
loop_
_entity_poly.entity_id
_entity_poly.type
_entity_poly.pdbx_seq_one_letter_code
_entity_poly.pdbx_strand_id
1 'polypeptide(L)'
;ITDADARNVLIAINDNDADGRDVSWLWDVDFEMLADAGAEDETEISPFTVSGLRANDMAVRLKYADLPVGPVIPDRKEAIKTALEATPPGETLYVLPTYTAMLEIRKALGDMGYTHQFWEDG
;
A
#
# COMPACT_ATOMS: atom_id res chain seq x y z
N ILE A 1 -22.92 7.55 -2.02
CA ILE A 1 -22.07 6.95 -0.98
C ILE A 1 -20.69 6.89 -1.60
N THR A 2 -19.86 7.88 -1.28
CA THR A 2 -18.48 7.96 -1.72
C THR A 2 -17.66 7.13 -0.73
N ASP A 3 -17.42 5.86 -1.06
CA ASP A 3 -16.65 4.87 -0.28
C ASP A 3 -15.14 5.20 -0.32
N ALA A 4 -14.76 6.41 0.09
CA ALA A 4 -13.36 6.85 0.14
C ALA A 4 -12.78 6.80 1.57
N ASP A 5 -13.41 6.05 2.48
CA ASP A 5 -12.82 5.71 3.77
C ASP A 5 -11.70 4.67 3.54
N ALA A 6 -10.55 5.12 3.04
CA ALA A 6 -9.36 4.30 2.89
C ALA A 6 -8.76 3.98 4.25
N ARG A 7 -9.46 3.14 5.03
CA ARG A 7 -9.07 2.78 6.39
C ARG A 7 -7.88 1.85 6.42
N ASN A 8 -7.65 1.05 5.38
CA ASN A 8 -6.57 0.06 5.35
C ASN A 8 -5.78 0.21 4.06
N VAL A 9 -4.49 0.56 4.18
CA VAL A 9 -3.62 0.84 3.03
C VAL A 9 -2.31 0.06 3.14
N LEU A 10 -1.96 -0.62 2.05
CA LEU A 10 -0.67 -1.27 1.82
C LEU A 10 0.09 -0.53 0.72
N ILE A 11 1.24 0.06 1.03
CA ILE A 11 2.12 0.72 0.06
C ILE A 11 3.31 -0.20 -0.24
N ALA A 12 3.54 -0.55 -1.51
CA ALA A 12 4.62 -1.45 -1.89
C ALA A 12 5.59 -0.80 -2.88
N ILE A 13 6.81 -0.48 -2.42
CA ILE A 13 7.80 0.23 -3.24
C ILE A 13 8.98 -0.67 -3.57
N ASN A 14 9.23 -0.86 -4.86
CA ASN A 14 10.44 -1.46 -5.40
C ASN A 14 11.22 -0.42 -6.21
N ASP A 15 12.53 -0.65 -6.38
CA ASP A 15 13.44 0.16 -7.18
C ASP A 15 14.15 -0.68 -8.26
N ASN A 16 13.45 -1.68 -8.82
CA ASN A 16 13.96 -2.46 -9.95
C ASN A 16 14.09 -1.58 -11.20
N ASP A 17 14.80 -2.07 -12.23
CA ASP A 17 15.03 -1.29 -13.46
C ASP A 17 13.73 -0.83 -14.14
N ALA A 18 12.64 -1.60 -14.00
CA ALA A 18 11.33 -1.26 -14.54
C ALA A 18 10.52 -0.27 -13.67
N ASP A 19 10.89 -0.08 -12.40
CA ASP A 19 10.29 0.91 -11.50
C ASP A 19 11.06 2.24 -11.51
N GLY A 20 12.34 2.19 -11.86
CA GLY A 20 13.29 3.27 -11.65
C GLY A 20 14.07 3.06 -10.36
N ARG A 21 15.41 3.14 -10.45
CA ARG A 21 16.30 2.92 -9.29
C ARG A 21 16.31 4.09 -8.31
N ASP A 22 15.90 5.26 -8.78
CA ASP A 22 15.82 6.46 -7.96
C ASP A 22 14.43 6.55 -7.32
N VAL A 23 14.40 6.51 -5.99
CA VAL A 23 13.15 6.66 -5.20
C VAL A 23 13.05 8.03 -4.53
N SER A 24 13.89 8.99 -4.93
CA SER A 24 13.82 10.38 -4.46
C SER A 24 12.44 11.00 -4.73
N TRP A 25 11.75 10.54 -5.76
CA TRP A 25 10.37 10.95 -6.07
C TRP A 25 9.39 10.77 -4.91
N LEU A 26 9.65 9.86 -3.95
CA LEU A 26 8.84 9.71 -2.74
C LEU A 26 8.72 11.03 -1.96
N TRP A 27 9.74 11.89 -2.03
CA TRP A 27 9.76 13.20 -1.39
C TRP A 27 9.05 14.28 -2.19
N ASP A 28 8.87 14.08 -3.50
CA ASP A 28 8.12 14.99 -4.37
C ASP A 28 6.60 14.73 -4.31
N VAL A 29 6.16 13.58 -3.76
CA VAL A 29 4.75 13.28 -3.52
C VAL A 29 4.26 13.98 -2.25
N ASP A 30 3.12 14.64 -2.34
CA ASP A 30 2.45 15.33 -1.24
C ASP A 30 1.60 14.34 -0.41
N PHE A 31 2.28 13.61 0.50
CA PHE A 31 1.62 12.67 1.41
C PHE A 31 0.92 13.38 2.57
N GLU A 32 1.31 14.62 2.85
CA GLU A 32 0.76 15.49 3.87
C GLU A 32 -0.74 15.75 3.62
N MET A 33 -1.16 15.82 2.36
CA MET A 33 -2.58 15.87 1.98
C MET A 33 -3.42 14.72 2.56
N LEU A 34 -2.84 13.53 2.78
CA LEU A 34 -3.57 12.42 3.39
C LEU A 34 -3.74 12.61 4.90
N ALA A 35 -2.77 13.24 5.56
CA ALA A 35 -2.85 13.57 6.98
C ALA A 35 -3.89 14.66 7.19
N ASP A 36 -3.87 15.69 6.35
CA ASP A 36 -4.83 16.80 6.37
C ASP A 36 -6.26 16.29 6.12
N ALA A 37 -6.46 15.41 5.14
CA ALA A 37 -7.78 14.84 4.85
C ALA A 37 -8.36 14.06 6.04
N GLY A 38 -7.57 13.23 6.73
CA GLY A 38 -8.06 12.51 7.92
C GLY A 38 -8.34 13.43 9.10
N ALA A 39 -7.60 14.53 9.24
CA ALA A 39 -7.85 15.54 10.26
C ALA A 39 -9.13 16.34 9.98
N GLU A 40 -9.39 16.71 8.72
CA GLU A 40 -10.60 17.43 8.30
C GLU A 40 -11.87 16.58 8.44
N ASP A 41 -11.80 15.30 8.09
CA ASP A 41 -12.94 14.38 8.16
C ASP A 41 -13.15 13.74 9.56
N GLU A 42 -12.42 14.19 10.59
CA GLU A 42 -12.37 13.59 11.95
C GLU A 42 -12.24 12.05 11.92
N THR A 43 -11.58 11.52 10.88
CA THR A 43 -11.51 10.09 10.61
C THR A 43 -10.14 9.57 11.02
N GLU A 44 -10.13 8.60 11.93
CA GLU A 44 -8.89 7.94 12.35
C GLU A 44 -8.28 7.18 11.17
N ILE A 45 -7.14 7.66 10.68
CA ILE A 45 -6.35 6.98 9.65
C ILE A 45 -5.67 5.77 10.30
N SER A 46 -6.00 4.56 9.86
CA SER A 46 -5.29 3.38 10.37
C SER A 46 -3.83 3.38 9.90
N PRO A 47 -2.92 2.73 10.65
CA PRO A 47 -1.51 2.68 10.27
C PRO A 47 -1.28 2.06 8.88
N PHE A 48 -0.46 2.72 8.06
CA PHE A 48 -0.09 2.23 6.74
C PHE A 48 0.84 1.02 6.85
N THR A 49 0.49 -0.08 6.18
CA THR A 49 1.43 -1.20 6.00
C THR A 49 2.33 -0.87 4.82
N VAL A 50 3.64 -1.10 4.95
CA VAL A 50 4.59 -0.84 3.88
C VAL A 50 5.40 -2.08 3.51
N SER A 51 5.66 -2.27 2.22
CA SER A 51 6.31 -3.46 1.67
C SER A 51 7.22 -3.12 0.48
N GLY A 52 7.91 -4.14 -0.04
CA GLY A 52 8.84 -4.00 -1.17
C GLY A 52 10.30 -3.76 -0.76
N LEU A 53 11.16 -3.61 -1.76
CA LEU A 53 12.61 -3.43 -1.56
C LEU A 53 12.94 -2.15 -0.78
N ARG A 54 12.10 -1.12 -0.94
CA ARG A 54 12.27 0.21 -0.34
C ARG A 54 11.23 0.50 0.73
N ALA A 55 10.71 -0.55 1.38
CA ALA A 55 9.73 -0.44 2.47
C ALA A 55 10.22 0.48 3.60
N ASN A 56 11.51 0.42 3.94
CA ASN A 56 12.10 1.28 4.98
C ASN A 56 12.13 2.75 4.57
N ASP A 57 12.50 3.06 3.32
CA ASP A 57 12.48 4.43 2.80
C ASP A 57 11.06 5.00 2.82
N MET A 58 10.08 4.20 2.41
CA MET A 58 8.66 4.58 2.48
C MET A 58 8.20 4.82 3.92
N ALA A 59 8.57 3.94 4.86
CA ALA A 59 8.26 4.12 6.27
C ALA A 59 8.83 5.44 6.82
N VAL A 60 10.05 5.80 6.42
CA VAL A 60 10.64 7.09 6.80
C VAL A 60 9.84 8.23 6.19
N ARG A 61 9.53 8.18 4.89
CA ARG A 61 8.78 9.25 4.21
C ARG A 61 7.41 9.50 4.86
N LEU A 62 6.69 8.44 5.23
CA LEU A 62 5.39 8.56 5.92
C LEU A 62 5.52 9.21 7.30
N LYS A 63 6.58 8.88 8.07
CA LYS A 63 6.85 9.54 9.35
C LYS A 63 7.10 11.04 9.21
N TYR A 64 7.72 11.46 8.12
CA TYR A 64 7.92 12.89 7.84
C TYR A 64 6.64 13.61 7.41
N ALA A 65 5.65 12.88 6.89
CA ALA A 65 4.32 13.40 6.58
C ALA A 65 3.36 13.35 7.78
N ASP A 66 3.86 13.05 9.00
CA ASP A 66 3.05 12.82 10.20
C ASP A 66 1.95 11.74 10.04
N LEU A 67 2.16 10.79 9.13
CA LEU A 67 1.25 9.66 8.91
C LEU A 67 1.59 8.47 9.81
N PRO A 68 0.59 7.75 10.34
CA PRO A 68 0.80 6.59 11.20
C PRO A 68 1.44 5.43 10.41
N VAL A 69 2.64 5.02 10.81
CA VAL A 69 3.34 3.90 10.16
C VAL A 69 3.08 2.61 10.91
N GLY A 70 2.46 1.65 10.22
CA GLY A 70 2.21 0.30 10.69
C GLY A 70 3.37 -0.65 10.41
N PRO A 71 3.08 -1.94 10.13
CA PRO A 71 4.11 -2.94 9.84
C PRO A 71 4.92 -2.59 8.59
N VAL A 72 6.25 -2.74 8.71
CA VAL A 72 7.22 -2.62 7.61
C VAL A 72 7.69 -4.01 7.23
N ILE A 73 7.16 -4.57 6.15
CA ILE A 73 7.32 -5.98 5.78
C ILE A 73 7.81 -6.07 4.33
N PRO A 74 9.13 -6.24 4.09
CA PRO A 74 9.67 -6.33 2.73
C PRO A 74 9.09 -7.49 1.91
N ASP A 75 8.78 -8.62 2.55
CA ASP A 75 8.13 -9.76 1.90
C ASP A 75 6.66 -9.45 1.58
N ARG A 76 6.27 -9.70 0.33
CA ARG A 76 5.01 -9.24 -0.22
C ARG A 76 3.87 -10.17 0.18
N LYS A 77 4.15 -11.47 0.30
CA LYS A 77 3.15 -12.46 0.72
C LYS A 77 2.79 -12.23 2.19
N GLU A 78 3.81 -12.02 3.02
CA GLU A 78 3.63 -11.69 4.44
C GLU A 78 2.94 -10.33 4.62
N ALA A 79 3.32 -9.32 3.83
CA ALA A 79 2.70 -8.00 3.89
C ALA A 79 1.21 -8.04 3.51
N ILE A 80 0.86 -8.72 2.40
CA ILE A 80 -0.54 -8.92 1.99
C ILE A 80 -1.32 -9.62 3.09
N LYS A 81 -0.79 -10.72 3.63
CA LYS A 81 -1.45 -11.48 4.69
C LYS A 81 -1.69 -10.61 5.92
N THR A 82 -0.67 -9.88 6.37
CA THR A 82 -0.74 -9.00 7.53
C THR A 82 -1.77 -7.88 7.31
N ALA A 83 -1.75 -7.26 6.13
CA ALA A 83 -2.69 -6.21 5.78
C ALA A 83 -4.15 -6.72 5.70
N LEU A 84 -4.35 -7.93 5.16
CA LEU A 84 -5.67 -8.59 5.15
C LEU A 84 -6.16 -8.95 6.55
N GLU A 85 -5.28 -9.43 7.43
CA GLU A 85 -5.62 -9.74 8.83
C GLU A 85 -5.96 -8.48 9.64
N ALA A 86 -5.33 -7.35 9.31
CA ALA A 86 -5.64 -6.05 9.89
C ALA A 86 -6.93 -5.42 9.34
N THR A 87 -7.37 -5.83 8.15
CA THR A 87 -8.58 -5.30 7.49
C THR A 87 -9.82 -6.02 8.04
N PRO A 88 -10.78 -5.31 8.67
CA PRO A 88 -12.01 -5.93 9.17
C PRO A 88 -12.83 -6.60 8.06
N PRO A 89 -13.56 -7.70 8.37
CA PRO A 89 -14.43 -8.34 7.40
C PRO A 89 -15.47 -7.36 6.83
N GLY A 90 -15.52 -7.26 5.50
CA GLY A 90 -16.43 -6.34 4.80
C GLY A 90 -15.83 -4.96 4.50
N GLU A 91 -14.62 -4.67 4.98
CA GLU A 91 -13.87 -3.48 4.57
C GLU A 91 -12.93 -3.78 3.39
N THR A 92 -12.46 -2.71 2.75
CA THR A 92 -11.57 -2.77 1.58
C THR A 92 -10.13 -2.48 1.97
N LEU A 93 -9.21 -3.35 1.56
CA LEU A 93 -7.77 -3.08 1.59
C LEU A 93 -7.35 -2.40 0.29
N TYR A 94 -6.81 -1.19 0.39
CA TYR A 94 -6.23 -0.46 -0.74
C TYR A 94 -4.74 -0.81 -0.87
N VAL A 95 -4.29 -1.07 -2.10
CA VAL A 95 -2.89 -1.40 -2.38
C VAL A 95 -2.32 -0.39 -3.36
N LEU A 96 -1.21 0.26 -2.98
CA LEU A 96 -0.50 1.26 -3.76
C LEU A 96 0.92 0.76 -4.10
N PRO A 97 1.08 -0.03 -5.18
CA PRO A 97 2.37 -0.59 -5.55
C PRO A 97 3.07 0.17 -6.69
N THR A 98 4.41 0.12 -6.74
CA THR A 98 5.16 0.39 -7.98
C THR A 98 4.93 -0.74 -9.00
N TYR A 99 5.36 -0.54 -10.26
CA TYR A 99 5.03 -1.46 -11.35
C TYR A 99 5.43 -2.93 -11.09
N THR A 100 6.68 -3.19 -10.69
CA THR A 100 7.10 -4.58 -10.41
C THR A 100 6.46 -5.12 -9.14
N ALA A 101 6.28 -4.28 -8.12
CA ALA A 101 5.58 -4.65 -6.89
C ALA A 101 4.13 -5.06 -7.19
N MET A 102 3.46 -4.39 -8.14
CA MET A 102 2.10 -4.73 -8.57
C MET A 102 2.06 -6.14 -9.18
N LEU A 103 3.01 -6.47 -10.05
CA LEU A 103 3.07 -7.79 -10.69
C LEU A 103 3.32 -8.90 -9.66
N GLU A 104 4.21 -8.65 -8.71
CA GLU A 104 4.49 -9.59 -7.62
C GLU A 104 3.29 -9.79 -6.69
N ILE A 105 2.60 -8.71 -6.32
CA ILE A 105 1.39 -8.75 -5.49
C ILE A 105 0.27 -9.49 -6.21
N ARG A 106 0.03 -9.20 -7.49
CA ARG A 106 -0.97 -9.93 -8.31
C ARG A 106 -0.67 -11.42 -8.36
N LYS A 107 0.59 -11.79 -8.56
CA LYS A 107 1.03 -13.19 -8.53
C LYS A 107 0.79 -13.82 -7.16
N ALA A 108 1.17 -13.14 -6.08
CA ALA A 108 0.95 -13.62 -4.71
C ALA A 108 -0.53 -13.86 -4.41
N LEU A 109 -1.40 -12.92 -4.80
CA LEU A 109 -2.85 -13.07 -4.63
C LEU A 109 -3.41 -14.24 -5.46
N GLY A 110 -2.89 -14.45 -6.67
CA GLY A 110 -3.23 -15.60 -7.50
C GLY A 110 -2.82 -16.94 -6.86
N ASP A 111 -1.60 -17.02 -6.33
CA ASP A 111 -1.10 -18.19 -5.60
C ASP A 111 -1.94 -18.49 -4.35
N MET A 112 -2.47 -17.44 -3.70
CA MET A 112 -3.30 -17.54 -2.49
C MET A 112 -4.78 -17.83 -2.79
N GLY A 113 -5.19 -17.86 -4.06
CA GLY A 113 -6.57 -18.10 -4.47
C GLY A 113 -7.52 -16.89 -4.32
N TYR A 114 -6.99 -15.68 -4.12
CA TYR A 114 -7.77 -14.45 -3.96
C TYR A 114 -8.16 -13.78 -5.28
N THR A 115 -7.64 -14.22 -6.42
CA THR A 115 -7.99 -13.66 -7.73
C THR A 115 -8.93 -14.58 -8.51
N HIS A 116 -10.06 -14.05 -8.99
CA HIS A 116 -10.71 -14.62 -10.17
C HIS A 116 -9.82 -14.35 -11.40
N GLN A 117 -9.67 -15.31 -12.31
CA GLN A 117 -8.99 -15.07 -13.58
C GLN A 117 -9.80 -14.03 -14.37
N PHE A 118 -9.37 -12.77 -14.33
CA PHE A 118 -9.89 -11.72 -15.21
C PHE A 118 -9.31 -11.90 -16.61
N TRP A 119 -9.83 -12.90 -17.33
CA TRP A 119 -9.84 -12.99 -18.79
C TRP A 119 -11.19 -13.63 -19.15
N GLU A 120 -12.23 -12.81 -19.27
CA GLU A 120 -13.32 -13.14 -20.19
C GLU A 120 -13.04 -12.38 -21.48
N ASP A 121 -13.04 -13.15 -22.57
CA ASP A 121 -12.75 -12.76 -23.93
C ASP A 121 -13.53 -11.51 -24.38
N GLY A 122 -12.85 -10.69 -25.17
CA GLY A 122 -13.45 -9.72 -26.09
C GLY A 122 -12.94 -9.99 -27.50
#